data_AF-A0A2S5LP56-F1
#
_entry.id   AF-A0A2S5LP56-F1
#
_cell.length_a   1.000
_cell.length_b   1.000
_cell.length_c   1.000
_cell.angle_alpha   90.00
_cell.angle_beta   90.00
_cell.angle_gamma   90.00
#
_symmetry.space_group_name_H-M   'P 1'
#
loop_
_entity.id
_entity.type
_entity.pdbx_description
1 polymer ?
#
loop_
_entity_poly.entity_id
_entity_poly.type
_entity_poly.pdbx_seq_one_letter_code
_entity_poly.pdbx_strand_id
1 'polypeptide(L)'
;MALQTKLTVIPAIATIDLIKLSPELDGSSGANRAIGNRPQITANTDTDAIKVWLARYLDTKTTFDSYRKEAERLLLWSVIELGKPLSSLSHEDFLVYQHFLTNPLPVERWIMAKRKVARDDPKWRPFAGPLSPTSQRQSIVILNGMFSWLVNAGYLAGNPLSLSRNRQRKAKPRVTRFLDEDLWKEVKITIESMPRETNREREHYQRVRWLFSLLYITGLRVSEITQNTMGGFFSRKDKSSE
;
A
#
# COMPACT_ATOMS: atom_id res chain seq x y z
N MET A 1 8.40 -33.09 -37.55
CA MET A 1 7.89 -32.92 -36.18
C MET A 1 8.08 -31.45 -35.81
N ALA A 2 7.09 -30.62 -36.11
CA ALA A 2 7.19 -29.16 -36.00
C ALA A 2 7.12 -28.75 -34.52
N LEU A 3 8.16 -28.07 -34.04
CA LEU A 3 8.14 -27.35 -32.76
C LEU A 3 7.13 -26.21 -32.90
N GLN A 4 5.94 -26.42 -32.35
CA GLN A 4 4.91 -25.39 -32.28
C GLN A 4 5.30 -24.44 -31.16
N THR A 5 6.03 -23.39 -31.50
CA THR A 5 6.35 -22.27 -30.61
C THR A 5 5.02 -21.65 -30.18
N LYS A 6 4.50 -22.02 -29.00
CA LYS A 6 3.36 -21.33 -28.39
C LYS A 6 3.79 -19.88 -28.17
N LEU A 7 3.25 -18.95 -28.96
CA LEU A 7 3.35 -17.53 -28.70
C LEU A 7 2.68 -17.26 -27.35
N THR A 8 3.48 -17.05 -26.31
CA THR A 8 2.99 -16.65 -25.00
C THR A 8 2.43 -15.24 -25.12
N VAL A 9 1.10 -15.12 -25.16
CA VAL A 9 0.43 -13.82 -25.21
C VAL A 9 0.66 -13.13 -23.87
N ILE A 10 1.50 -12.09 -23.86
CA ILE A 10 1.71 -11.26 -22.67
C ILE A 10 0.39 -10.55 -22.35
N PRO A 11 -0.18 -10.70 -21.15
CA PRO A 11 -1.43 -10.03 -20.82
C PRO A 11 -1.24 -8.52 -20.74
N ALA A 12 -2.28 -7.79 -21.15
CA ALA A 12 -2.31 -6.34 -20.99
C ALA A 12 -2.31 -5.96 -19.50
N ILE A 13 -1.59 -4.89 -19.16
CA ILE A 13 -1.61 -4.34 -17.80
C ILE A 13 -3.00 -3.79 -17.52
N ALA A 14 -3.62 -4.36 -16.49
CA ALA A 14 -4.89 -3.96 -15.95
C ALA A 14 -4.92 -4.22 -14.45
N THR A 15 -5.87 -3.63 -13.75
CA THR A 15 -6.06 -3.90 -12.32
C THR A 15 -6.52 -5.33 -12.07
N ILE A 16 -6.45 -5.81 -10.83
CA ILE A 16 -6.89 -7.18 -10.49
C ILE A 16 -8.37 -7.46 -10.79
N ASP A 17 -9.18 -6.41 -10.91
CA ASP A 17 -10.60 -6.55 -11.23
C ASP A 17 -10.84 -6.70 -12.74
N LEU A 18 -9.90 -6.23 -13.56
CA LEU A 18 -10.04 -6.14 -15.02
C LEU A 18 -9.10 -7.08 -15.78
N ILE A 19 -8.03 -7.57 -15.13
CA ILE A 19 -7.04 -8.45 -15.75
C ILE A 19 -7.68 -9.78 -16.14
N LYS A 20 -7.38 -10.23 -17.36
CA LYS A 20 -7.76 -11.54 -17.88
C LYS A 20 -6.49 -12.37 -18.05
N LEU A 21 -6.42 -13.48 -17.32
CA LEU A 21 -5.30 -14.41 -17.35
C LEU A 21 -5.72 -15.68 -18.08
N SER A 22 -4.79 -16.26 -18.84
CA SER A 22 -5.01 -17.58 -19.45
C SER A 22 -4.90 -18.67 -18.37
N PRO A 23 -5.43 -19.88 -18.61
CA PRO A 23 -5.35 -20.99 -17.64
C PRO A 23 -3.92 -21.36 -17.22
N GLU A 24 -2.92 -21.08 -18.05
CA GLU A 24 -1.50 -21.31 -17.69
C GLU A 24 -0.94 -20.27 -16.70
N LEU A 25 -1.58 -19.11 -16.60
CA LEU A 25 -1.13 -17.94 -15.85
C LEU A 25 -2.07 -17.53 -14.72
N ASP A 26 -3.25 -18.14 -14.62
CA ASP A 26 -4.27 -17.80 -13.62
C ASP A 26 -4.03 -18.44 -12.25
N GLY A 27 -3.07 -19.36 -12.15
CA GLY A 27 -2.70 -20.04 -10.90
C GLY A 27 -3.56 -21.24 -10.51
N SER A 28 -4.55 -21.59 -11.32
CA SER A 28 -5.38 -22.78 -11.08
C SER A 28 -4.56 -24.06 -10.94
N SER A 29 -3.49 -24.18 -11.74
CA SER A 29 -2.53 -25.29 -11.76
C SER A 29 -1.12 -24.89 -11.29
N GLY A 30 -1.00 -23.88 -10.43
CA GLY A 30 0.30 -23.41 -9.93
C GLY A 30 1.11 -24.48 -9.19
N ALA A 31 2.44 -24.38 -9.24
CA ALA A 31 3.34 -25.39 -8.67
C ALA A 31 3.31 -25.45 -7.13
N ASN A 32 2.94 -24.35 -6.46
CA ASN A 32 2.83 -24.25 -5.00
C ASN A 32 1.36 -24.34 -4.54
N ARG A 33 0.48 -24.95 -5.32
CA ARG A 33 -0.92 -25.21 -4.91
C ARG A 33 -0.95 -26.30 -3.84
N ALA A 34 -1.78 -26.12 -2.82
CA ALA A 34 -1.98 -27.15 -1.80
C ALA A 34 -2.82 -28.30 -2.37
N ILE A 35 -2.17 -29.40 -2.77
CA ILE A 35 -2.83 -30.60 -3.29
C ILE A 35 -3.24 -31.51 -2.12
N GLY A 36 -4.48 -31.99 -2.12
CA GLY A 36 -4.97 -32.98 -1.16
C GLY A 36 -5.43 -32.42 0.19
N ASN A 37 -5.34 -31.10 0.42
CA ASN A 37 -5.91 -30.45 1.60
C ASN A 37 -7.35 -29.97 1.33
N ARG A 38 -8.17 -29.81 2.38
CA ARG A 38 -9.51 -29.20 2.25
C ARG A 38 -9.35 -27.67 2.31
N PRO A 39 -9.50 -26.93 1.19
CA PRO A 39 -9.33 -25.48 1.21
C PRO A 39 -10.44 -24.83 2.06
N GLN A 40 -10.08 -23.78 2.78
CA GLN A 40 -11.02 -22.98 3.60
C GLN A 40 -11.70 -21.86 2.78
N ILE A 41 -11.30 -21.71 1.52
CA ILE A 41 -11.84 -20.74 0.57
C ILE A 41 -12.15 -21.42 -0.76
N THR A 42 -13.12 -20.89 -1.50
CA THR A 42 -13.55 -21.42 -2.81
C THR A 42 -12.71 -20.90 -3.98
N ALA A 43 -11.68 -20.10 -3.70
CA ALA A 43 -10.84 -19.50 -4.74
C ALA A 43 -10.04 -20.56 -5.50
N ASN A 44 -10.21 -20.56 -6.83
CA ASN A 44 -9.51 -21.49 -7.73
C ASN A 44 -8.40 -20.82 -8.54
N THR A 45 -8.39 -19.48 -8.63
CA THR A 45 -7.35 -18.71 -9.33
C THR A 45 -6.62 -17.78 -8.36
N ASP A 46 -5.43 -17.31 -8.73
CA ASP A 46 -4.62 -16.40 -7.93
C ASP A 46 -5.35 -15.07 -7.70
N THR A 47 -6.04 -14.57 -8.73
CA THR A 47 -6.83 -13.33 -8.66
C THR A 47 -7.98 -13.47 -7.66
N ASP A 48 -8.71 -14.58 -7.68
CA ASP A 48 -9.78 -14.85 -6.71
C ASP A 48 -9.22 -14.97 -5.29
N ALA A 49 -8.09 -15.67 -5.13
CA ALA A 49 -7.48 -15.88 -3.82
C ALA A 49 -7.03 -14.55 -3.18
N ILE A 50 -6.44 -13.67 -3.98
CA ILE A 50 -6.07 -12.31 -3.56
C ILE A 50 -7.33 -11.51 -3.22
N LYS A 51 -8.40 -11.57 -4.02
CA LYS A 51 -9.67 -10.87 -3.74
C LYS A 51 -10.29 -11.31 -2.42
N VAL A 52 -10.33 -12.62 -2.15
CA VAL A 52 -10.82 -13.15 -0.87
C VAL A 52 -9.94 -12.68 0.30
N TRP A 53 -8.61 -12.67 0.13
CA TRP A 53 -7.71 -12.10 1.15
C TRP A 53 -7.98 -10.62 1.41
N LEU A 54 -8.17 -9.83 0.34
CA LEU A 54 -8.44 -8.38 0.43
C LEU A 54 -9.78 -8.07 1.08
N ALA A 55 -10.80 -8.93 0.91
CA ALA A 55 -12.13 -8.74 1.49
C ALA A 55 -12.11 -8.58 3.02
N ARG A 56 -11.05 -9.07 3.69
CA ARG A 56 -10.82 -8.90 5.13
C ARG A 56 -10.57 -7.46 5.58
N TYR A 57 -10.30 -6.55 4.65
CA TYR A 57 -9.91 -5.18 4.95
C TYR A 57 -10.89 -4.14 4.40
N LEU A 58 -12.10 -4.56 3.96
CA LEU A 58 -13.10 -3.66 3.35
C LEU A 58 -13.49 -2.48 4.27
N ASP A 59 -13.52 -2.71 5.59
CA ASP A 59 -13.86 -1.68 6.57
C ASP A 59 -12.71 -0.68 6.82
N THR A 60 -11.50 -0.97 6.33
CA THR A 60 -10.32 -0.10 6.48
C THR A 60 -9.75 0.29 5.12
N LYS A 61 -10.40 1.27 4.47
CA LYS A 61 -10.08 1.72 3.11
C LYS A 61 -8.59 1.96 2.85
N THR A 62 -7.89 2.61 3.76
CA THR A 62 -6.44 2.92 3.61
C THR A 62 -5.57 1.66 3.59
N THR A 63 -5.89 0.68 4.42
CA THR A 63 -5.23 -0.64 4.45
C THR A 63 -5.58 -1.44 3.21
N PHE A 64 -6.86 -1.49 2.83
CA PHE A 64 -7.32 -2.15 1.61
C PHE A 64 -6.58 -1.62 0.37
N ASP A 65 -6.57 -0.31 0.17
CA ASP A 65 -5.93 0.33 -0.98
C ASP A 65 -4.42 0.04 -1.01
N SER A 66 -3.77 0.09 0.15
CA SER A 66 -2.34 -0.23 0.26
C SER A 66 -2.06 -1.69 -0.07
N TYR A 67 -2.85 -2.62 0.46
CA TYR A 67 -2.65 -4.06 0.31
C TYR A 67 -2.96 -4.51 -1.11
N ARG A 68 -4.07 -4.02 -1.67
CA ARG A 68 -4.47 -4.26 -3.05
C ARG A 68 -3.36 -3.82 -4.01
N LYS A 69 -2.83 -2.62 -3.82
CA LYS A 69 -1.76 -2.07 -4.66
C LYS A 69 -0.49 -2.93 -4.64
N GLU A 70 -0.07 -3.45 -3.49
CA GLU A 70 1.11 -4.33 -3.44
C GLU A 70 0.84 -5.71 -4.03
N ALA A 71 -0.32 -6.31 -3.76
CA ALA A 71 -0.71 -7.60 -4.34
C ALA A 71 -0.81 -7.53 -5.87
N GLU A 72 -1.40 -6.47 -6.42
CA GLU A 72 -1.50 -6.22 -7.86
C GLU A 72 -0.12 -6.07 -8.52
N ARG A 73 0.80 -5.34 -7.89
CA ARG A 73 2.16 -5.19 -8.42
C ARG A 73 2.85 -6.54 -8.57
N LEU A 74 2.76 -7.39 -7.56
CA LEU A 74 3.37 -8.72 -7.60
C LEU A 74 2.69 -9.61 -8.64
N LEU A 75 1.35 -9.68 -8.65
CA LEU A 75 0.59 -10.47 -9.61
C LEU A 75 0.96 -10.08 -11.04
N LEU A 76 0.87 -8.79 -11.37
CA LEU A 76 1.20 -8.28 -12.70
C LEU A 76 2.65 -8.61 -13.07
N TRP A 77 3.60 -8.33 -12.17
CA TRP A 77 5.01 -8.59 -12.42
C TRP A 77 5.28 -10.07 -12.69
N SER A 78 4.71 -10.96 -11.88
CA SER A 78 4.91 -12.42 -12.03
C SER A 78 4.46 -12.93 -13.40
N VAL A 79 3.30 -12.47 -13.84
CA VAL A 79 2.72 -12.94 -15.08
C VAL A 79 3.39 -12.29 -16.30
N ILE A 80 3.73 -11.00 -16.23
CA ILE A 80 4.23 -10.24 -17.37
C ILE A 80 5.74 -10.40 -17.56
N GLU A 81 6.53 -10.35 -16.48
CA GLU A 81 7.98 -10.42 -16.56
C GLU A 81 8.51 -11.86 -16.47
N LEU A 82 7.85 -12.73 -15.70
CA LEU A 82 8.28 -14.13 -15.57
C LEU A 82 7.42 -15.13 -16.35
N GLY A 83 6.23 -14.75 -16.82
CA GLY A 83 5.30 -15.71 -17.42
C GLY A 83 4.86 -16.81 -16.45
N LYS A 84 4.83 -16.50 -15.15
CA LYS A 84 4.45 -17.44 -14.09
C LYS A 84 3.19 -16.94 -13.38
N PRO A 85 2.27 -17.84 -13.01
CA PRO A 85 1.26 -17.50 -12.02
C PRO A 85 1.91 -17.19 -10.67
N LEU A 86 1.24 -16.40 -9.85
CA LEU A 86 1.71 -16.01 -8.52
C LEU A 86 1.88 -17.23 -7.60
N SER A 87 1.01 -18.23 -7.74
CA SER A 87 1.12 -19.54 -7.06
C SER A 87 2.24 -20.44 -7.59
N SER A 88 3.07 -20.00 -8.54
CA SER A 88 4.28 -20.70 -8.97
C SER A 88 5.58 -19.95 -8.65
N LEU A 89 5.51 -18.82 -7.94
CA LEU A 89 6.69 -18.05 -7.57
C LEU A 89 7.55 -18.79 -6.53
N SER A 90 8.84 -18.93 -6.83
CA SER A 90 9.85 -19.46 -5.91
C SER A 90 10.44 -18.37 -5.02
N HIS A 91 11.27 -18.76 -4.05
CA HIS A 91 12.01 -17.81 -3.22
C HIS A 91 12.93 -16.91 -4.06
N GLU A 92 13.60 -17.48 -5.06
CA GLU A 92 14.50 -16.80 -5.98
C GLU A 92 13.76 -15.75 -6.81
N ASP A 93 12.54 -16.07 -7.28
CA ASP A 93 11.70 -15.10 -7.98
C ASP A 93 11.42 -13.87 -7.09
N PHE A 94 11.23 -14.05 -5.78
CA PHE A 94 11.08 -12.91 -4.85
C PHE A 94 12.34 -12.07 -4.66
N LEU A 95 13.53 -12.63 -4.85
CA LEU A 95 14.78 -11.86 -4.86
C LEU A 95 14.84 -10.97 -6.11
N VAL A 96 14.44 -11.50 -7.27
CA VAL A 96 14.34 -10.73 -8.52
C VAL A 96 13.28 -9.63 -8.38
N TYR A 97 12.11 -9.95 -7.81
CA TYR A 97 11.06 -8.96 -7.56
C TYR A 97 11.53 -7.82 -6.65
N GLN A 98 12.25 -8.12 -5.57
CA GLN A 98 12.80 -7.09 -4.68
C GLN A 98 13.73 -6.13 -5.41
N HIS A 99 14.59 -6.66 -6.31
CA HIS A 99 15.42 -5.81 -7.15
C HIS A 99 14.57 -4.98 -8.12
N PHE A 100 13.56 -5.59 -8.76
CA PHE A 100 12.65 -4.91 -9.67
C PHE A 100 11.93 -3.72 -9.02
N LEU A 101 11.54 -3.80 -7.75
CA LEU A 101 10.92 -2.68 -7.01
C LEU A 101 11.82 -1.44 -6.93
N THR A 102 13.15 -1.61 -7.03
CA THR A 102 14.14 -0.52 -6.99
C THR A 102 14.25 0.22 -8.31
N ASN A 103 13.88 -0.42 -9.42
CA ASN A 103 13.91 0.16 -10.76
C ASN A 103 12.96 -0.63 -11.71
N PRO A 104 11.65 -0.35 -11.68
CA PRO A 104 10.68 -1.07 -12.52
C PRO A 104 10.87 -0.74 -14.00
N LEU A 105 11.35 -1.71 -14.79
CA LEU A 105 11.60 -1.57 -16.22
C LEU A 105 10.78 -2.58 -17.04
N PRO A 106 10.33 -2.22 -18.26
CA PRO A 106 10.53 -0.92 -18.89
C PRO A 106 9.55 0.15 -18.34
N VAL A 107 9.99 1.41 -18.31
CA VAL A 107 9.32 2.51 -17.59
C VAL A 107 7.89 2.73 -18.10
N GLU A 108 7.68 2.72 -19.40
CA GLU A 108 6.39 2.93 -20.07
C GLU A 108 5.36 1.85 -19.75
N ARG A 109 5.82 0.68 -19.30
CA ARG A 109 4.97 -0.45 -18.90
C ARG A 109 4.66 -0.43 -17.40
N TRP A 110 5.57 0.04 -16.55
CA TRP A 110 5.42 -0.13 -15.11
C TRP A 110 5.13 1.16 -14.37
N ILE A 111 5.62 2.29 -14.87
CA ILE A 111 5.60 3.57 -14.20
C ILE A 111 4.58 4.51 -14.87
N MET A 112 3.67 5.02 -14.07
CA MET A 112 2.64 5.97 -14.48
C MET A 112 3.31 7.26 -14.94
N ALA A 113 2.79 7.84 -16.02
CA ALA A 113 3.17 9.19 -16.42
C ALA A 113 2.91 10.19 -15.28
N LYS A 114 3.54 11.38 -15.33
CA LYS A 114 3.49 12.38 -14.24
C LYS A 114 2.07 12.75 -13.76
N ARG A 115 1.05 12.60 -14.62
CA ARG A 115 -0.35 12.81 -14.27
C ARG A 115 -0.96 11.53 -13.69
N LYS A 116 -1.51 11.62 -12.48
CA LYS A 116 -2.33 10.55 -11.91
C LYS A 116 -3.60 10.37 -12.74
N VAL A 117 -3.85 9.13 -13.15
CA VAL A 117 -5.07 8.72 -13.85
C VAL A 117 -5.90 7.78 -13.00
N ALA A 118 -7.17 7.61 -13.37
CA ALA A 118 -8.05 6.64 -12.74
C ALA A 118 -7.54 5.20 -12.97
N ARG A 119 -8.02 4.26 -12.16
CA ARG A 119 -7.50 2.87 -12.15
C ARG A 119 -7.99 2.04 -13.33
N ASP A 120 -9.14 2.40 -13.89
CA ASP A 120 -9.76 1.86 -15.08
C ASP A 120 -9.26 2.52 -16.38
N ASP A 121 -8.45 3.58 -16.27
CA ASP A 121 -7.84 4.24 -17.43
C ASP A 121 -6.82 3.30 -18.11
N PRO A 122 -6.85 3.13 -19.45
CA PRO A 122 -5.88 2.31 -20.18
C PRO A 122 -4.41 2.73 -19.98
N LYS A 123 -4.15 3.98 -19.60
CA LYS A 123 -2.82 4.51 -19.28
C LYS A 123 -2.41 4.27 -17.83
N TRP A 124 -3.24 3.61 -17.03
CA TRP A 124 -2.91 3.26 -15.67
C TRP A 124 -1.70 2.31 -15.61
N ARG A 125 -0.87 2.52 -14.59
CA ARG A 125 0.35 1.74 -14.34
C ARG A 125 0.52 1.50 -12.84
N PRO A 126 1.05 0.34 -12.43
CA PRO A 126 1.06 -0.06 -11.02
C PRO A 126 2.09 0.68 -10.14
N PHE A 127 3.07 1.37 -10.75
CA PHE A 127 4.06 2.18 -10.04
C PHE A 127 3.89 3.67 -10.37
N ALA A 128 4.16 4.55 -9.40
CA ALA A 128 4.30 5.99 -9.64
C ALA A 128 5.78 6.40 -9.82
N GLY A 129 6.68 5.43 -9.74
CA GLY A 129 8.13 5.57 -9.76
C GLY A 129 8.79 4.43 -8.97
N PRO A 130 10.14 4.37 -8.97
CA PRO A 130 10.91 3.48 -8.11
C PRO A 130 10.50 3.57 -6.63
N LEU A 131 10.45 2.45 -5.92
CA LEU A 131 10.12 2.46 -4.49
C LEU A 131 11.32 2.89 -3.65
N SER A 132 11.06 3.71 -2.63
CA SER A 132 12.04 3.97 -1.57
C SER A 132 12.37 2.68 -0.77
N PRO A 133 13.53 2.59 -0.10
CA PRO A 133 13.87 1.42 0.72
C PRO A 133 12.82 1.08 1.78
N THR A 134 12.18 2.09 2.38
CA THR A 134 11.09 1.88 3.35
C THR A 134 9.85 1.30 2.69
N SER A 135 9.49 1.79 1.50
CA SER A 135 8.35 1.28 0.73
C SER A 135 8.58 -0.15 0.24
N GLN A 136 9.81 -0.48 -0.18
CA GLN A 136 10.18 -1.85 -0.58
C GLN A 136 9.97 -2.83 0.59
N ARG A 137 10.50 -2.50 1.77
CA ARG A 137 10.31 -3.32 2.98
C ARG A 137 8.83 -3.50 3.31
N GLN A 138 8.06 -2.42 3.28
CA GLN A 138 6.63 -2.48 3.55
C GLN A 138 5.89 -3.38 2.54
N SER A 139 6.24 -3.30 1.26
CA SER A 139 5.69 -4.15 0.21
C SER A 139 5.93 -5.63 0.53
N ILE A 140 7.16 -6.02 0.87
CA ILE A 140 7.49 -7.40 1.23
C ILE A 140 6.78 -7.86 2.51
N VAL A 141 6.62 -6.99 3.51
CA VAL A 141 5.86 -7.33 4.74
C VAL A 141 4.39 -7.63 4.42
N ILE A 142 3.75 -6.80 3.59
CA ILE A 142 2.36 -6.98 3.17
C ILE A 142 2.22 -8.30 2.39
N LEU A 143 3.10 -8.54 1.42
CA LEU A 143 3.09 -9.75 0.61
C LEU A 143 3.33 -10.99 1.47
N ASN A 144 4.27 -10.95 2.42
CA ASN A 144 4.49 -12.07 3.34
C ASN A 144 3.23 -12.37 4.18
N GLY A 145 2.51 -11.34 4.63
CA GLY A 145 1.22 -11.49 5.32
C GLY A 145 0.14 -12.10 4.43
N MET A 146 0.09 -11.72 3.14
CA MET A 146 -0.81 -12.31 2.14
C MET A 146 -0.51 -13.79 1.94
N PHE A 147 0.73 -14.16 1.62
CA PHE A 147 1.13 -15.56 1.39
C PHE A 147 0.93 -16.43 2.63
N SER A 148 1.26 -15.93 3.81
CA SER A 148 1.02 -16.65 5.07
C SER A 148 -0.47 -16.94 5.27
N TRP A 149 -1.34 -15.98 4.96
CA TRP A 149 -2.79 -16.21 5.03
C TRP A 149 -3.27 -17.19 3.97
N LEU A 150 -2.77 -17.11 2.73
CA LEU A 150 -3.14 -18.03 1.66
C LEU A 150 -2.73 -19.49 1.94
N VAL A 151 -1.60 -19.70 2.64
CA VAL A 151 -1.22 -21.03 3.16
C VAL A 151 -2.21 -21.50 4.23
N ASN A 152 -2.51 -20.64 5.22
CA ASN A 152 -3.48 -20.99 6.27
C ASN A 152 -4.88 -21.27 5.74
N ALA A 153 -5.27 -20.61 4.65
CA ALA A 153 -6.54 -20.83 3.95
C ALA A 153 -6.54 -22.12 3.10
N GLY A 154 -5.42 -22.82 3.00
CA GLY A 154 -5.27 -24.03 2.17
C GLY A 154 -5.23 -23.73 0.67
N TYR A 155 -4.94 -22.50 0.25
CA TYR A 155 -4.77 -22.14 -1.16
C TYR A 155 -3.34 -22.45 -1.65
N LEU A 156 -2.32 -22.15 -0.85
CA LEU A 156 -0.92 -22.46 -1.14
C LEU A 156 -0.38 -23.57 -0.23
N ALA A 157 0.55 -24.38 -0.73
CA ALA A 157 1.21 -25.43 0.04
C ALA A 157 2.24 -24.85 1.02
N GLY A 158 2.93 -23.77 0.63
CA GLY A 158 3.93 -23.11 1.45
C GLY A 158 4.09 -21.62 1.16
N ASN A 159 4.72 -20.90 2.08
CA ASN A 159 5.01 -19.48 1.92
C ASN A 159 6.46 -19.29 1.41
N PRO A 160 6.69 -18.88 0.15
CA PRO A 160 8.03 -18.67 -0.41
C PRO A 160 8.82 -17.53 0.26
N LEU A 161 8.14 -16.61 0.95
CA LEU A 161 8.76 -15.53 1.71
C LEU A 161 9.15 -15.94 3.14
N SER A 162 8.73 -17.12 3.62
CA SER A 162 9.07 -17.61 4.97
C SER A 162 10.57 -17.89 5.15
N LEU A 163 11.27 -18.18 4.05
CA LEU A 163 12.72 -18.40 4.02
C LEU A 163 13.53 -17.09 4.10
N SER A 164 12.87 -15.93 4.01
CA SER A 164 13.53 -14.63 4.10
C SER A 164 14.04 -14.37 5.52
N ARG A 165 15.35 -14.53 5.70
CA ARG A 165 16.05 -14.38 6.97
C ARG A 165 16.31 -12.90 7.31
N ASN A 166 15.30 -12.04 7.27
CA ASN A 166 15.44 -10.61 7.59
C ASN A 166 14.65 -10.21 8.83
N ARG A 167 15.02 -10.81 9.96
CA ARG A 167 14.76 -10.23 11.29
C ARG A 167 15.84 -9.17 11.59
N GLN A 168 15.99 -8.18 10.71
CA GLN A 168 16.83 -7.03 11.03
C GLN A 168 16.15 -6.23 12.14
N ARG A 169 16.90 -5.94 13.21
CA ARG A 169 16.44 -5.07 14.31
C ARG A 169 15.89 -3.79 13.69
N LYS A 170 14.62 -3.45 14.01
CA LYS A 170 14.08 -2.12 13.71
C LYS A 170 15.05 -1.11 14.30
N ALA A 171 15.74 -0.35 13.44
CA ALA A 171 16.53 0.78 13.91
C ALA A 171 15.60 1.67 14.73
N LYS A 172 16.07 2.20 15.87
CA LYS A 172 15.27 3.11 16.68
C LYS A 172 14.76 4.23 15.75
N PRO A 173 13.45 4.54 15.75
CA PRO A 173 12.92 5.61 14.93
C PRO A 173 13.68 6.90 15.27
N ARG A 174 14.41 7.44 14.28
CA ARG A 174 15.01 8.77 14.40
C ARG A 174 13.95 9.76 14.01
N VAL A 175 13.52 10.60 14.94
CA VAL A 175 12.67 11.76 14.62
C VAL A 175 13.54 12.74 13.85
N THR A 176 13.45 12.69 12.51
CA THR A 176 14.24 13.55 11.61
C THR A 176 13.45 14.78 11.15
N ARG A 177 12.15 14.84 11.46
CA ARG A 177 11.26 15.93 11.06
C ARG A 177 10.43 16.36 12.25
N PHE A 178 10.81 17.49 12.83
CA PHE A 178 10.04 18.21 13.85
C PHE A 178 10.25 19.71 13.63
N LEU A 179 9.35 20.52 14.18
CA LEU A 179 9.55 21.97 14.24
C LEU A 179 10.38 22.24 15.49
N ASP A 180 11.64 22.65 15.30
CA ASP A 180 12.40 23.25 16.41
C ASP A 180 11.77 24.59 16.83
N GLU A 181 12.28 25.18 17.90
CA GLU A 181 11.69 26.41 18.44
C GLU A 181 11.74 27.57 17.45
N ASP A 182 12.78 27.65 16.62
CA ASP A 182 12.94 28.75 15.68
C ASP A 182 12.00 28.59 14.48
N LEU A 183 11.90 27.39 13.91
CA LEU A 183 10.89 27.08 12.90
C LEU A 183 9.47 27.28 13.44
N TRP A 184 9.22 26.97 14.71
CA TRP A 184 7.92 27.23 15.32
C TRP A 184 7.64 28.72 15.51
N LYS A 185 8.64 29.54 15.85
CA LYS A 185 8.51 31.00 15.87
C LYS A 185 8.13 31.53 14.48
N GLU A 186 8.79 31.06 13.43
CA GLU A 186 8.47 31.45 12.05
C GLU A 186 7.04 31.09 11.65
N VAL A 187 6.55 29.90 12.05
CA VAL A 187 5.14 29.53 11.83
C VAL A 187 4.20 30.51 12.53
N LYS A 188 4.46 30.87 13.80
CA LYS A 188 3.64 31.84 14.53
C LYS A 188 3.66 33.22 13.85
N ILE A 189 4.82 33.72 13.45
CA ILE A 189 4.96 34.99 12.72
C ILE A 189 4.16 34.96 11.43
N THR A 190 4.27 33.87 10.67
CA THR A 190 3.54 33.67 9.41
C THR A 190 2.03 33.74 9.65
N ILE A 191 1.52 33.00 10.64
CA ILE A 191 0.09 33.03 11.00
C ILE A 191 -0.33 34.45 11.42
N GLU A 192 0.46 35.13 12.23
CA GLU A 192 0.15 36.49 12.66
C GLU A 192 0.22 37.52 11.51
N SER A 193 1.00 37.27 10.47
CA SER A 193 1.06 38.13 9.27
C SER A 193 -0.08 37.92 8.27
N MET A 194 -0.97 36.93 8.46
CA MET A 194 -2.07 36.67 7.52
C MET A 194 -3.04 37.86 7.42
N PRO A 195 -3.60 38.15 6.22
CA PRO A 195 -4.53 39.25 6.01
C PRO A 195 -5.81 39.08 6.83
N ARG A 196 -6.46 40.20 7.19
CA ARG A 196 -7.65 40.23 8.07
C ARG A 196 -8.67 41.29 7.65
N GLU A 197 -8.58 41.80 6.43
CA GLU A 197 -9.39 42.92 5.94
C GLU A 197 -10.84 42.50 5.68
N THR A 198 -11.03 41.33 5.08
CA THR A 198 -12.34 40.75 4.81
C THR A 198 -12.79 39.78 5.92
N ASN A 199 -14.11 39.54 6.00
CA ASN A 199 -14.66 38.51 6.91
C ASN A 199 -14.07 37.13 6.65
N ARG A 200 -13.89 36.76 5.37
CA ARG A 200 -13.32 35.46 4.97
C ARG A 200 -11.87 35.32 5.41
N GLU A 201 -11.08 36.38 5.30
CA GLU A 201 -9.70 36.40 5.76
C GLU A 201 -9.60 36.29 7.29
N ARG A 202 -10.44 37.02 8.03
CA ARG A 202 -10.51 36.90 9.49
C ARG A 202 -10.85 35.48 9.95
N GLU A 203 -11.83 34.85 9.31
CA GLU A 203 -12.21 33.47 9.59
C GLU A 203 -11.06 32.49 9.29
N HIS A 204 -10.38 32.67 8.15
CA HIS A 204 -9.23 31.87 7.79
C HIS A 204 -8.08 32.01 8.79
N TYR A 205 -7.72 33.24 9.17
CA TYR A 205 -6.71 33.52 10.19
C TYR A 205 -7.03 32.82 11.52
N GLN A 206 -8.25 32.99 12.06
CA GLN A 206 -8.64 32.37 13.32
C GLN A 206 -8.61 30.83 13.23
N ARG A 207 -9.09 30.27 12.12
CA ARG A 207 -9.05 28.83 11.87
C ARG A 207 -7.62 28.30 11.87
N VAL A 208 -6.70 28.94 11.14
CA VAL A 208 -5.30 28.50 11.06
C VAL A 208 -4.62 28.63 12.42
N ARG A 209 -4.78 29.77 13.10
CA ARG A 209 -4.21 30.02 14.42
C ARG A 209 -4.66 28.97 15.44
N TRP A 210 -5.96 28.68 15.48
CA TRP A 210 -6.52 27.65 16.36
C TRP A 210 -6.01 26.25 16.02
N LEU A 211 -6.03 25.87 14.74
CA LEU A 211 -5.61 24.53 14.29
C LEU A 211 -4.14 24.25 14.61
N PHE A 212 -3.24 25.19 14.30
CA PHE A 212 -1.82 25.03 14.56
C PHE A 212 -1.50 25.03 16.06
N SER A 213 -2.20 25.82 16.87
CA SER A 213 -2.07 25.78 18.33
C SER A 213 -2.51 24.41 18.87
N LEU A 214 -3.65 23.90 18.42
CA LEU A 214 -4.17 22.59 18.83
C LEU A 214 -3.19 21.48 18.44
N LEU A 215 -2.77 21.42 17.18
CA LEU A 215 -1.81 20.42 16.66
C LEU A 215 -0.50 20.43 17.44
N TYR A 216 0.07 21.62 17.68
CA TYR A 216 1.35 21.76 18.35
C TYR A 216 1.29 21.35 19.83
N ILE A 217 0.25 21.76 20.55
CA ILE A 217 0.13 21.52 22.00
C ILE A 217 -0.26 20.06 22.29
N THR A 218 -1.17 19.50 21.51
CA THR A 218 -1.77 18.18 21.81
C THR A 218 -1.08 17.02 21.10
N GLY A 219 -0.35 17.29 20.01
CA GLY A 219 0.25 16.25 19.18
C GLY A 219 -0.79 15.35 18.48
N LEU A 220 -2.05 15.78 18.39
CA LEU A 220 -3.11 15.03 17.72
C LEU A 220 -2.80 14.82 16.24
N ARG A 221 -3.22 13.67 15.71
CA ARG A 221 -3.20 13.41 14.27
C ARG A 221 -4.27 14.24 13.57
N VAL A 222 -4.01 14.62 12.32
CA VAL A 222 -5.00 15.34 11.48
C VAL A 222 -6.34 14.59 11.43
N SER A 223 -6.31 13.26 11.31
CA SER A 223 -7.52 12.43 11.30
C SER A 223 -8.34 12.56 12.59
N GLU A 224 -7.67 12.63 13.73
CA GLU A 224 -8.30 12.77 15.05
C GLU A 224 -9.01 14.13 15.13
N ILE A 225 -8.40 15.21 14.65
CA ILE A 225 -9.04 16.53 14.59
C ILE A 225 -10.26 16.53 13.66
N THR A 226 -10.16 15.89 12.49
CA THR A 226 -11.26 15.90 11.51
C THR A 226 -12.46 15.04 11.90
N GLN A 227 -12.26 14.05 12.78
CA GLN A 227 -13.32 13.11 13.19
C GLN A 227 -13.99 13.48 14.51
N ASN A 228 -13.39 14.39 15.29
CA ASN A 228 -13.93 14.84 16.55
C ASN A 228 -14.65 16.19 16.40
N THR A 229 -15.64 16.43 17.27
CA THR A 229 -16.42 17.67 17.31
C THR A 229 -16.06 18.49 18.55
N MET A 230 -16.66 19.69 18.69
CA MET A 230 -16.49 20.51 19.88
C MET A 230 -16.90 19.81 21.19
N GLY A 231 -17.70 18.74 21.12
CA GLY A 231 -18.04 17.91 22.28
C GLY A 231 -16.86 17.13 22.88
N GLY A 232 -15.73 17.05 22.17
CA GLY A 232 -14.48 16.48 22.70
C GLY A 232 -13.70 17.42 23.64
N PHE A 233 -14.09 18.68 23.74
CA PHE A 233 -13.46 19.65 24.64
C PHE A 233 -14.23 19.72 25.96
N PHE A 234 -13.53 19.51 27.08
CA PHE A 234 -14.08 19.76 28.41
C PHE A 234 -13.07 20.56 29.23
N SER A 235 -13.58 21.50 30.03
CA SER A 235 -12.79 22.24 31.00
C SER A 235 -12.89 21.54 32.35
N ARG A 236 -11.76 21.12 32.90
CA ARG A 236 -11.68 20.65 34.28
C ARG A 236 -11.41 21.84 35.17
N LYS A 237 -12.36 22.23 36.01
CA LYS A 237 -12.12 23.20 37.09
C LYS A 237 -11.39 22.47 38.22
N ASP A 238 -10.23 22.96 38.62
CA ASP A 238 -9.56 22.46 39.83
C ASP A 238 -10.38 22.84 41.07
N LYS A 239 -10.44 21.94 42.04
CA LYS A 239 -11.25 22.06 43.25
C LYS A 239 -10.64 22.95 44.34
N SER A 240 -9.66 23.80 44.02
CA SER A 240 -8.91 24.58 45.01
C SER A 240 -8.89 26.07 44.70
N SER A 241 -10.06 26.69 44.82
CA SER A 241 -10.21 28.15 44.96
C SER A 241 -11.48 28.41 45.77
N GLU A 242 -11.42 28.10 47.06
CA GLU A 242 -12.12 28.85 48.12
C GLU A 242 -11.13 29.86 48.71
#